data_AF-A0A0Q8R097-F1
#
_entry.id   AF-A0A0Q8R097-F1
#
_cell.length_a   1.000
_cell.length_b   1.000
_cell.length_c   1.000
_cell.angle_alpha   90.00
_cell.angle_beta   90.00
_cell.angle_gamma   90.00
#
_symmetry.space_group_name_H-M   'P 1'
#
loop_
_entity.id
_entity.type
_entity.pdbx_description
1 polymer ?
#
loop_
_entity_poly.entity_id
_entity_poly.type
_entity_poly.pdbx_seq_one_letter_code
_entity_poly.pdbx_strand_id
1 'polypeptide(L)'
;MELLHRLSIRHKLLLSMGLTLLLFIAISSTLSIMKTSQAARERVLRQELPGQVSAIRNDVLRQIATPLAVSQTLANNTFLHAWEEAGVPEEGVAAWTTEAKNLKSKNNAATVFWVSRATGKYFTDKGYDRTLNEKAASDQWFYGFLSGSSAYQLDIDKDVSADTYMLFINTRVQTAGGKQAVAGLGLSVNALAEAVRNYKLGQSGYVFLVRANGTVLIHRDPKMVDGKHQLAEMHGMTPALAKRLLGGEAFVADSFKGAEGETLVASSFIPELNAYLVAQVPEAEVLAGIARGAAMTSLIAAIIGGGIGLLAIFAIARAIASPVAKAAELLEDIASGGGDLTRRMPVQSKDELGALAAAFNKFVESLNGTILRVRDSSRAIGAATGDIASGNMDLSARTEGQASNLEETAAAMEELTSTVHNNTANAEQANKLVAGTAESAKRGGAVVGQVVEKMASITASSNKISDIIGVIDGIAFQTNILALNAAVEAARAGEQGRGFAVVASEVRNLAQRSAAAAKEIKELITESVQQVADGGKLADSAGAAMQDIVKSVQNVAGLMQEIASASQEQSLGIDQVNQAVTQMDNTTQQNAALVEEAAAAAQSLSEQAARLEEVVGLFKLDATPKLR
;
A
#
# COMPACT_ATOMS: atom_id res chain seq x y z
N MET A 1 11.61 -18.13 -12.25
CA MET A 1 10.97 -17.34 -11.16
C MET A 1 10.39 -16.00 -11.63
N GLU A 2 10.90 -15.34 -12.67
CA GLU A 2 10.32 -14.07 -13.16
C GLU A 2 8.88 -14.17 -13.67
N LEU A 3 8.54 -15.28 -14.34
CA LEU A 3 7.19 -15.50 -14.87
C LEU A 3 6.11 -15.55 -13.76
N LEU A 4 6.48 -16.01 -12.56
CA LEU A 4 5.61 -16.05 -11.38
C LEU A 4 5.39 -14.69 -10.75
N HIS A 5 6.24 -13.69 -10.99
CA HIS A 5 6.09 -12.36 -10.40
C HIS A 5 5.02 -11.53 -11.10
N ARG A 6 4.83 -11.71 -12.42
CA ARG A 6 3.84 -10.96 -13.23
C ARG A 6 2.40 -11.46 -13.10
N LEU A 7 2.19 -12.64 -12.53
CA LEU A 7 0.87 -13.23 -12.36
C LEU A 7 0.15 -12.62 -11.15
N SER A 8 -1.15 -12.35 -11.26
CA SER A 8 -1.95 -11.92 -10.11
C SER A 8 -2.02 -13.02 -9.04
N ILE A 9 -2.23 -12.64 -7.78
CA ILE A 9 -2.34 -13.57 -6.64
C ILE A 9 -3.34 -14.70 -6.94
N ARG A 10 -4.45 -14.37 -7.60
CA ARG A 10 -5.46 -15.34 -8.06
C ARG A 10 -4.86 -16.43 -8.96
N HIS A 11 -4.06 -16.05 -9.95
CA HIS A 11 -3.43 -17.00 -10.87
C HIS A 11 -2.36 -17.84 -10.19
N LYS A 12 -1.58 -17.27 -9.25
CA LYS A 12 -0.58 -18.02 -8.48
C LYS A 12 -1.22 -19.09 -7.60
N LEU A 13 -2.34 -18.76 -6.93
CA LEU A 13 -3.10 -19.71 -6.11
C LEU A 13 -3.73 -20.81 -6.97
N LEU A 14 -4.36 -20.45 -8.10
CA LEU A 14 -4.94 -21.44 -9.01
C LEU A 14 -3.89 -22.40 -9.58
N LEU A 15 -2.73 -21.89 -9.98
CA LEU A 15 -1.68 -22.71 -10.58
C LEU A 15 -1.00 -23.61 -9.55
N SER A 16 -0.67 -23.10 -8.37
CA SER A 16 -0.04 -23.90 -7.30
C SER A 16 -0.97 -24.97 -6.75
N MET A 17 -2.19 -24.60 -6.33
CA MET A 17 -3.15 -25.54 -5.75
C MET A 17 -3.69 -26.52 -6.80
N GLY A 18 -3.88 -26.06 -8.05
CA GLY A 18 -4.28 -26.91 -9.17
C GLY A 18 -3.23 -27.96 -9.50
N LEU A 19 -1.95 -27.58 -9.51
CA LEU A 19 -0.84 -28.54 -9.72
C LEU A 19 -0.77 -29.57 -8.60
N THR A 20 -0.94 -29.17 -7.33
CA THR A 20 -0.98 -30.12 -6.21
C THR A 20 -2.17 -31.06 -6.29
N LEU A 21 -3.35 -30.58 -6.73
CA LEU A 21 -4.54 -31.41 -6.91
C LEU A 21 -4.32 -32.44 -8.03
N LEU A 22 -3.73 -32.04 -9.16
CA LEU A 22 -3.40 -32.95 -10.25
C LEU A 22 -2.41 -34.03 -9.82
N LEU A 23 -1.36 -33.64 -9.09
CA LEU A 23 -0.37 -34.58 -8.56
C LEU A 23 -1.01 -35.58 -7.58
N PHE A 24 -1.87 -35.10 -6.68
CA PHE A 24 -2.59 -35.95 -5.73
C PHE A 24 -3.52 -36.95 -6.43
N ILE A 25 -4.27 -36.49 -7.45
CA ILE A 25 -5.16 -37.36 -8.23
C ILE A 25 -4.35 -38.45 -8.96
N ALA A 26 -3.21 -38.10 -9.56
CA ALA A 26 -2.34 -39.06 -10.24
C ALA A 26 -1.77 -40.13 -9.29
N ILE A 27 -1.27 -39.71 -8.12
CA ILE A 27 -0.73 -40.63 -7.09
C ILE A 27 -1.84 -41.52 -6.51
N SER A 28 -3.00 -40.95 -6.18
CA SER A 28 -4.11 -41.69 -5.58
C SER A 28 -4.70 -42.72 -6.56
N SER A 29 -4.91 -42.34 -7.83
CA SER A 29 -5.43 -43.24 -8.87
C SER A 29 -4.48 -44.41 -9.12
N THR A 30 -3.17 -44.15 -9.24
CA THR A 30 -2.16 -45.21 -9.44
C THR A 30 -2.10 -46.18 -8.26
N LEU A 31 -2.07 -45.68 -7.03
CA LEU A 31 -2.10 -46.51 -5.82
C LEU A 31 -3.38 -47.37 -5.72
N SER A 32 -4.54 -46.80 -6.07
CA SER A 32 -5.81 -47.53 -6.03
C SER A 32 -5.81 -48.68 -7.04
N ILE A 33 -5.39 -48.44 -8.29
CA ILE A 33 -5.34 -49.47 -9.34
C ILE A 33 -4.41 -50.61 -8.92
N MET A 34 -3.23 -50.28 -8.38
CA MET A 34 -2.26 -51.28 -7.90
C MET A 34 -2.84 -52.14 -6.78
N LYS A 35 -3.44 -51.52 -5.75
CA LYS A 35 -4.02 -52.25 -4.61
C LYS A 35 -5.19 -53.15 -5.02
N THR A 36 -6.08 -52.67 -5.90
CA THR A 36 -7.21 -53.46 -6.38
C THR A 36 -6.76 -54.65 -7.22
N SER A 37 -5.75 -54.47 -8.09
CA SER A 37 -5.19 -55.56 -8.88
C SER A 37 -4.55 -56.65 -8.02
N GLN A 38 -3.82 -56.25 -6.97
CA GLN A 38 -3.19 -57.21 -6.05
C GLN A 38 -4.23 -58.01 -5.24
N ALA A 39 -5.25 -57.33 -4.71
CA ALA A 39 -6.35 -57.99 -4.00
C ALA A 39 -7.15 -58.96 -4.90
N ALA A 40 -7.32 -58.61 -6.18
CA ALA A 40 -7.97 -59.45 -7.17
C ALA A 40 -7.17 -60.74 -7.46
N ARG A 41 -5.85 -60.62 -7.64
CA ARG A 41 -4.96 -61.78 -7.83
C ARG A 41 -5.03 -62.75 -6.67
N GLU A 42 -4.95 -62.24 -5.45
CA GLU A 42 -5.01 -63.07 -4.24
C GLU A 42 -6.36 -63.79 -4.12
N ARG A 43 -7.46 -63.12 -4.45
CA ARG A 43 -8.80 -63.72 -4.46
C ARG A 43 -8.92 -64.84 -5.49
N VAL A 44 -8.40 -64.64 -6.71
CA VAL A 44 -8.43 -65.66 -7.77
C VAL A 44 -7.67 -66.93 -7.35
N LEU A 45 -6.46 -66.77 -6.79
CA LEU A 45 -5.61 -67.88 -6.37
C LEU A 45 -6.19 -68.64 -5.16
N ARG A 46 -6.78 -67.92 -4.19
CA ARG A 46 -7.25 -68.52 -2.93
C ARG A 46 -8.69 -68.99 -2.92
N GLN A 47 -9.56 -68.45 -3.79
CA GLN A 47 -11.00 -68.73 -3.76
C GLN A 47 -11.50 -69.31 -5.09
N GLU A 48 -11.29 -68.62 -6.21
CA GLU A 48 -11.94 -68.95 -7.48
C GLU A 48 -11.32 -70.19 -8.17
N LEU A 49 -9.99 -70.22 -8.35
CA LEU A 49 -9.29 -71.35 -8.94
C LEU A 49 -9.48 -72.67 -8.16
N PRO A 50 -9.35 -72.71 -6.81
CA PRO A 50 -9.64 -73.92 -6.05
C PRO A 50 -11.05 -74.45 -6.27
N GLY A 51 -12.05 -73.55 -6.32
CA GLY A 51 -13.44 -73.94 -6.59
C GLY A 51 -13.59 -74.59 -7.96
N GLN A 52 -13.05 -73.97 -9.01
CA GLN A 52 -13.17 -74.48 -10.38
C GLN A 52 -12.41 -75.80 -10.58
N VAL A 53 -11.16 -75.89 -10.12
CA VAL A 53 -10.34 -77.11 -10.28
C VAL A 53 -10.93 -78.26 -9.47
N SER A 54 -11.45 -78.01 -8.26
CA SER A 54 -12.13 -79.04 -7.47
C SER A 54 -13.42 -79.52 -8.14
N ALA A 55 -14.19 -78.62 -8.77
CA ALA A 55 -15.38 -79.00 -9.52
C ALA A 55 -15.04 -79.92 -10.71
N ILE A 56 -13.99 -79.59 -11.48
CA ILE A 56 -13.51 -80.40 -12.60
C ILE A 56 -13.00 -81.76 -12.09
N ARG A 57 -12.22 -81.77 -11.01
CA ARG A 57 -11.73 -83.01 -10.37
C ARG A 57 -12.89 -83.95 -10.00
N ASN A 58 -13.91 -83.41 -9.34
CA ASN A 58 -15.05 -84.21 -8.90
C ASN A 58 -15.87 -84.75 -10.09
N ASP A 59 -15.91 -84.04 -11.22
CA ASP A 59 -16.57 -84.52 -12.43
C ASP A 59 -15.77 -85.63 -13.13
N VAL A 60 -14.42 -85.52 -13.16
CA VAL A 60 -13.53 -86.60 -13.60
C VAL A 60 -13.75 -87.87 -12.76
N LEU A 61 -13.82 -87.74 -11.44
CA LEU A 61 -14.12 -88.86 -10.54
C LEU A 61 -15.47 -89.50 -10.82
N ARG A 62 -16.49 -88.70 -11.11
CA ARG A 62 -17.84 -89.18 -11.44
C ARG A 62 -17.84 -90.02 -12.72
N GLN A 63 -17.09 -89.62 -13.74
CA GLN A 63 -17.00 -90.37 -15.01
C GLN A 63 -16.36 -91.76 -14.83
N ILE A 64 -15.53 -91.92 -13.80
CA ILE A 64 -14.79 -93.15 -13.51
C ILE A 64 -15.55 -94.06 -12.52
N ALA A 65 -16.42 -93.47 -11.69
CA ALA A 65 -17.16 -94.20 -10.66
C ALA A 65 -18.11 -95.27 -11.24
N THR A 66 -18.83 -94.97 -12.32
CA THR A 66 -19.79 -95.93 -12.92
C THR A 66 -19.08 -97.16 -13.49
N PRO A 67 -18.05 -97.04 -14.34
CA PRO A 67 -17.30 -98.20 -14.80
C PRO A 67 -16.60 -98.95 -13.66
N LEU A 68 -16.12 -98.26 -12.63
CA LEU A 68 -15.53 -98.92 -11.46
C LEU A 68 -16.52 -99.86 -10.76
N ALA A 69 -17.77 -99.42 -10.54
CA ALA A 69 -18.81 -100.24 -9.96
C ALA A 69 -19.13 -101.48 -10.81
N VAL A 70 -19.04 -101.37 -12.15
CA VAL A 70 -19.25 -102.49 -13.08
C VAL A 70 -18.12 -103.52 -12.92
N SER A 71 -16.87 -103.08 -12.88
CA SER A 71 -15.72 -103.97 -12.66
C SER A 71 -15.81 -104.73 -11.33
N GLN A 72 -16.26 -104.05 -10.28
CA GLN A 72 -16.49 -104.66 -8.96
C GLN A 72 -17.66 -105.65 -8.95
N THR A 73 -18.72 -105.37 -9.71
CA THR A 73 -19.84 -106.30 -9.88
C THR A 73 -19.39 -107.55 -10.63
N LEU A 74 -18.58 -107.38 -11.68
CA LEU A 74 -17.99 -108.47 -12.46
C LEU A 74 -17.09 -109.37 -11.59
N ALA A 75 -16.27 -108.76 -10.75
CA ALA A 75 -15.41 -109.45 -9.79
C ALA A 75 -16.18 -110.36 -8.82
N ASN A 76 -17.44 -110.06 -8.54
CA ASN A 76 -18.30 -110.82 -7.62
C ASN A 76 -19.36 -111.67 -8.34
N ASN A 77 -19.22 -111.89 -9.65
CA ASN A 77 -20.17 -112.68 -10.42
C ASN A 77 -20.12 -114.17 -10.02
N THR A 78 -21.25 -114.72 -9.55
CA THR A 78 -21.36 -116.10 -9.05
C THR A 78 -20.91 -117.16 -10.06
N PHE A 79 -21.20 -116.97 -11.35
CA PHE A 79 -20.77 -117.89 -12.39
C PHE A 79 -19.24 -117.90 -12.52
N LEU A 80 -18.60 -116.73 -12.48
CA LEU A 80 -17.15 -116.63 -12.63
C LEU A 80 -16.38 -117.19 -11.44
N HIS A 81 -16.92 -117.05 -10.24
CA HIS A 81 -16.36 -117.69 -9.04
C HIS A 81 -16.41 -119.23 -9.17
N ALA A 82 -17.55 -119.79 -9.57
CA ALA A 82 -17.69 -121.24 -9.78
C ALA A 82 -16.80 -121.74 -10.93
N TRP A 83 -16.69 -120.96 -12.01
CA TRP A 83 -15.86 -121.28 -13.18
C TRP A 83 -14.36 -121.26 -12.84
N GLU A 84 -13.91 -120.30 -12.04
CA GLU A 84 -12.53 -120.21 -11.53
C GLU A 84 -12.22 -121.37 -10.55
N GLU A 85 -13.17 -121.74 -9.69
CA GLU A 85 -13.04 -122.90 -8.79
C GLU A 85 -12.92 -124.22 -9.54
N ALA A 86 -13.64 -124.40 -10.65
CA ALA A 86 -13.52 -125.56 -11.52
C ALA A 86 -12.21 -125.60 -12.34
N GLY A 87 -11.34 -124.58 -12.24
CA GLY A 87 -10.08 -124.52 -13.01
C GLY A 87 -10.26 -124.00 -14.43
N VAL A 88 -11.32 -123.21 -14.66
CA VAL A 88 -11.58 -122.52 -15.93
C VAL A 88 -11.73 -123.47 -17.13
N PRO A 89 -12.64 -124.46 -17.06
CA PRO A 89 -12.86 -125.43 -18.14
C PRO A 89 -13.39 -124.76 -19.41
N GLU A 90 -13.07 -125.33 -20.58
CA GLU A 90 -13.44 -124.77 -21.90
C GLU A 90 -14.95 -124.61 -22.08
N GLU A 91 -15.76 -125.49 -21.48
CA GLU A 91 -17.23 -125.45 -21.53
C GLU A 91 -17.82 -124.12 -21.03
N GLY A 92 -17.16 -123.47 -20.06
CA GLY A 92 -17.61 -122.18 -19.51
C GLY A 92 -17.22 -120.95 -20.35
N VAL A 93 -16.35 -121.10 -21.36
CA VAL A 93 -15.88 -119.96 -22.18
C VAL A 93 -17.02 -119.34 -22.98
N ALA A 94 -17.98 -120.13 -23.46
CA ALA A 94 -19.14 -119.62 -24.20
C ALA A 94 -20.06 -118.75 -23.32
N ALA A 95 -20.27 -119.13 -22.07
CA ALA A 95 -21.03 -118.35 -21.10
C ALA A 95 -20.31 -117.05 -20.72
N TRP A 96 -18.99 -117.11 -20.48
CA TRP A 96 -18.16 -115.92 -20.25
C TRP A 96 -18.20 -114.93 -21.42
N THR A 97 -17.98 -115.39 -22.66
CA THR A 97 -17.95 -114.50 -23.83
C THR A 97 -19.28 -113.78 -24.05
N THR A 98 -20.40 -114.45 -23.77
CA THR A 98 -21.74 -113.82 -23.84
C THR A 98 -21.89 -112.72 -22.79
N GLU A 99 -21.50 -113.00 -21.54
CA GLU A 99 -21.57 -112.03 -20.45
C GLU A 99 -20.61 -110.84 -20.66
N ALA A 100 -19.38 -111.12 -21.07
CA ALA A 100 -18.37 -110.12 -21.37
C ALA A 100 -18.80 -109.20 -22.53
N LYS A 101 -19.41 -109.73 -23.60
CA LYS A 101 -19.97 -108.90 -24.69
C LYS A 101 -21.13 -108.01 -24.24
N ASN A 102 -22.02 -108.53 -23.39
CA ASN A 102 -23.12 -107.74 -22.82
C ASN A 102 -22.60 -106.59 -21.95
N LEU A 103 -21.63 -106.88 -21.07
CA LEU A 103 -21.00 -105.87 -20.22
C LEU A 103 -20.23 -104.84 -21.05
N LYS A 104 -19.54 -105.28 -22.11
CA LYS A 104 -18.83 -104.40 -23.03
C LYS A 104 -19.77 -103.41 -23.72
N SER A 105 -20.87 -103.89 -24.31
CA SER A 105 -21.85 -103.05 -25.00
C SER A 105 -22.61 -102.11 -24.07
N LYS A 106 -23.04 -102.56 -22.88
CA LYS A 106 -23.81 -101.73 -21.95
C LYS A 106 -23.01 -100.58 -21.35
N ASN A 107 -21.70 -100.76 -21.20
CA ASN A 107 -20.83 -99.81 -20.50
C ASN A 107 -19.88 -99.07 -21.44
N ASN A 108 -20.07 -99.19 -22.77
CA ASN A 108 -19.17 -98.65 -23.79
C ASN A 108 -17.69 -98.98 -23.52
N ALA A 109 -17.40 -100.16 -22.97
CA ALA A 109 -16.03 -100.58 -22.72
C ALA A 109 -15.35 -101.00 -24.03
N ALA A 110 -14.05 -100.76 -24.12
CA ALA A 110 -13.22 -101.23 -25.24
C ALA A 110 -12.94 -102.73 -25.09
N THR A 111 -12.73 -103.21 -23.87
CA THR A 111 -12.52 -104.62 -23.54
C THR A 111 -13.07 -104.95 -22.15
N VAL A 112 -13.49 -106.19 -21.95
CA VAL A 112 -13.87 -106.75 -20.64
C VAL A 112 -13.10 -108.06 -20.51
N PHE A 113 -12.41 -108.25 -19.39
CA PHE A 113 -11.47 -109.35 -19.25
C PHE A 113 -11.53 -110.04 -17.88
N TRP A 114 -11.12 -111.29 -17.87
CA TRP A 114 -10.95 -112.14 -16.68
C TRP A 114 -9.60 -112.85 -16.77
N VAL A 115 -8.82 -112.79 -15.70
CA VAL A 115 -7.49 -113.41 -15.65
C VAL A 115 -7.36 -114.27 -14.41
N SER A 116 -7.15 -115.56 -14.61
CA SER A 116 -6.96 -116.53 -13.53
C SER A 116 -5.51 -116.54 -13.05
N ARG A 117 -5.26 -116.41 -11.74
CA ARG A 117 -3.89 -116.59 -11.20
C ARG A 117 -3.44 -118.05 -11.31
N ALA A 118 -4.35 -118.99 -11.09
CA ALA A 118 -4.02 -120.42 -11.04
C ALA A 118 -3.61 -120.98 -12.40
N THR A 119 -4.25 -120.52 -13.48
CA THR A 119 -3.96 -121.01 -14.84
C THR A 119 -3.13 -120.02 -15.67
N GLY A 120 -3.05 -118.76 -15.26
CA GLY A 120 -2.47 -117.67 -16.04
C GLY A 120 -3.30 -117.29 -17.27
N LYS A 121 -4.42 -117.96 -17.55
CA LYS A 121 -5.23 -117.71 -18.75
C LYS A 121 -5.94 -116.36 -18.65
N TYR A 122 -5.77 -115.56 -19.70
CA TYR A 122 -6.38 -114.25 -19.91
C TYR A 122 -7.53 -114.42 -20.90
N PHE A 123 -8.74 -114.10 -20.46
CA PHE A 123 -9.95 -114.16 -21.26
C PHE A 123 -10.49 -112.76 -21.53
N THR A 124 -10.99 -112.53 -22.73
CA THR A 124 -11.63 -111.28 -23.17
C THR A 124 -13.07 -111.56 -23.64
N ASP A 125 -13.76 -110.52 -24.12
CA ASP A 125 -15.05 -110.65 -24.81
C ASP A 125 -14.99 -111.53 -26.09
N LYS A 126 -13.78 -111.83 -26.58
CA LYS A 126 -13.55 -112.74 -27.72
C LYS A 126 -13.25 -114.18 -27.31
N GLY A 127 -13.11 -114.47 -26.01
CA GLY A 127 -12.77 -115.79 -25.47
C GLY A 127 -11.36 -115.80 -24.89
N TYR A 128 -10.71 -116.96 -24.91
CA TYR A 128 -9.29 -117.07 -24.53
C TYR A 128 -8.44 -116.22 -25.47
N ASP A 129 -7.59 -115.37 -24.88
CA ASP A 129 -6.71 -114.46 -25.62
C ASP A 129 -5.25 -114.94 -25.54
N ARG A 130 -4.71 -115.06 -24.32
CA ARG A 130 -3.32 -115.49 -24.07
C ARG A 130 -3.14 -116.03 -22.65
N THR A 131 -1.98 -116.62 -22.36
CA THR A 131 -1.56 -116.98 -21.00
C THR A 131 -0.47 -116.01 -20.55
N LEU A 132 -0.65 -115.39 -19.39
CA LEU A 132 0.32 -114.46 -18.81
C LEU A 132 1.54 -115.20 -18.24
N ASN A 133 2.70 -114.55 -18.32
CA ASN A 133 3.97 -115.09 -17.82
C ASN A 133 4.52 -114.21 -16.69
N GLU A 134 4.69 -114.79 -15.50
CA GLU A 134 5.22 -114.10 -14.31
C GLU A 134 6.62 -113.51 -14.50
N LYS A 135 7.40 -113.96 -15.50
CA LYS A 135 8.73 -113.40 -15.83
C LYS A 135 8.70 -112.31 -16.90
N ALA A 136 7.58 -112.11 -17.61
CA ALA A 136 7.48 -111.10 -18.65
C ALA A 136 7.24 -109.71 -18.03
N ALA A 137 8.01 -108.71 -18.47
CA ALA A 137 7.86 -107.33 -18.00
C ALA A 137 6.47 -106.75 -18.30
N SER A 138 5.88 -107.10 -19.45
CA SER A 138 4.54 -106.66 -19.88
C SER A 138 3.39 -107.21 -19.04
N ASP A 139 3.63 -108.26 -18.25
CA ASP A 139 2.59 -108.95 -17.47
C ASP A 139 2.76 -108.70 -15.96
N GLN A 140 3.79 -107.93 -15.56
CA GLN A 140 4.05 -107.59 -14.15
C GLN A 140 2.90 -106.83 -13.50
N TRP A 141 2.11 -106.07 -14.27
CA TRP A 141 0.96 -105.35 -13.74
C TRP A 141 -0.04 -106.30 -13.04
N PHE A 142 -0.24 -107.51 -13.57
CA PHE A 142 -1.20 -108.48 -13.02
C PHE A 142 -0.70 -109.11 -11.72
N TYR A 143 0.54 -109.62 -11.71
CA TYR A 143 1.14 -110.23 -10.53
C TYR A 143 1.43 -109.19 -9.44
N GLY A 144 1.92 -108.01 -9.84
CA GLY A 144 2.12 -106.86 -8.96
C GLY A 144 0.82 -106.40 -8.32
N PHE A 145 -0.25 -106.24 -9.12
CA PHE A 145 -1.57 -105.88 -8.60
C PHE A 145 -2.09 -106.92 -7.61
N LEU A 146 -1.95 -108.23 -7.87
CA LEU A 146 -2.37 -109.28 -6.92
C LEU A 146 -1.53 -109.31 -5.64
N SER A 147 -0.24 -108.92 -5.68
CA SER A 147 0.64 -108.85 -4.51
C SER A 147 0.38 -107.64 -3.60
N GLY A 148 -0.27 -106.59 -4.12
CA GLY A 148 -0.59 -105.38 -3.36
C GLY A 148 -1.71 -105.56 -2.32
N SER A 149 -2.17 -104.47 -1.71
CA SER A 149 -3.32 -104.43 -0.79
C SER A 149 -4.60 -103.85 -1.39
N SER A 150 -4.53 -103.25 -2.58
CA SER A 150 -5.67 -102.56 -3.19
C SER A 150 -6.71 -103.56 -3.73
N ALA A 151 -7.98 -103.35 -3.38
CA ALA A 151 -9.10 -104.16 -3.88
C ALA A 151 -9.35 -103.93 -5.39
N TYR A 152 -9.04 -102.74 -5.87
CA TYR A 152 -9.06 -102.37 -7.28
C TYR A 152 -7.88 -101.45 -7.61
N GLN A 153 -7.49 -101.37 -8.88
CA GLN A 153 -6.47 -100.46 -9.39
C GLN A 153 -6.98 -99.87 -10.70
N LEU A 154 -6.85 -98.56 -10.86
CA LEU A 154 -7.03 -97.91 -12.14
C LEU A 154 -5.66 -97.61 -12.73
N ASP A 155 -5.46 -98.03 -13.96
CA ASP A 155 -4.24 -97.71 -14.71
C ASP A 155 -4.59 -97.16 -16.08
N ILE A 156 -3.84 -96.17 -16.51
CA ILE A 156 -3.90 -95.65 -17.88
C ILE A 156 -2.64 -96.15 -18.56
N ASP A 157 -2.80 -97.16 -19.39
CA ASP A 157 -1.69 -97.78 -20.11
C ASP A 157 -2.08 -98.13 -21.55
N LYS A 158 -1.09 -98.41 -22.39
CA LYS A 158 -1.28 -98.78 -23.77
C LYS A 158 -1.77 -100.22 -23.85
N ASP A 159 -2.93 -100.43 -24.45
CA ASP A 159 -3.43 -101.77 -24.71
C ASP A 159 -2.48 -102.49 -25.68
N VAL A 160 -1.99 -103.66 -25.25
CA VAL A 160 -0.97 -104.45 -25.97
C VAL A 160 -1.48 -104.92 -27.34
N SER A 161 -2.80 -105.02 -27.52
CA SER A 161 -3.46 -105.52 -28.72
C SER A 161 -3.97 -104.41 -29.65
N ALA A 162 -4.24 -103.21 -29.13
CA ALA A 162 -4.91 -102.12 -29.85
C ALA A 162 -4.06 -100.86 -30.04
N ASP A 163 -2.80 -100.83 -29.57
CA ASP A 163 -1.86 -99.69 -29.66
C ASP A 163 -2.45 -98.34 -29.22
N THR A 164 -3.46 -98.37 -28.34
CA THR A 164 -4.21 -97.20 -27.87
C THR A 164 -4.19 -97.16 -26.36
N TYR A 165 -4.14 -95.96 -25.78
CA TYR A 165 -4.23 -95.81 -24.33
C TYR A 165 -5.63 -96.16 -23.85
N MET A 166 -5.71 -97.07 -22.90
CA MET A 166 -6.95 -97.48 -22.25
C MET A 166 -6.85 -97.22 -20.75
N LEU A 167 -7.98 -96.82 -20.16
CA LEU A 167 -8.16 -96.80 -18.72
C LEU A 167 -8.60 -98.19 -18.33
N PHE A 168 -7.67 -98.98 -17.82
CA PHE A 168 -7.92 -100.28 -17.25
C PHE A 168 -8.39 -100.13 -15.82
N ILE A 169 -9.58 -100.66 -15.55
CA ILE A 169 -10.10 -100.79 -14.21
C ILE A 169 -9.97 -102.26 -13.83
N ASN A 170 -9.00 -102.52 -12.96
CA ASN A 170 -8.65 -103.86 -12.51
C ASN A 170 -9.27 -104.06 -11.13
N THR A 171 -10.01 -105.14 -10.92
CA THR A 171 -10.57 -105.51 -9.62
C THR A 171 -10.08 -106.89 -9.22
N ARG A 172 -9.58 -106.99 -7.99
CA ARG A 172 -9.12 -108.25 -7.44
C ARG A 172 -10.30 -109.13 -7.08
N VAL A 173 -10.21 -110.40 -7.46
CA VAL A 173 -11.17 -111.43 -7.12
C VAL A 173 -10.51 -112.47 -6.23
N GLN A 174 -11.22 -112.90 -5.20
CA GLN A 174 -10.86 -114.05 -4.39
C GLN A 174 -12.10 -114.94 -4.24
N THR A 175 -12.02 -116.19 -4.71
CA THR A 175 -13.13 -117.15 -4.59
C THR A 175 -13.23 -117.71 -3.18
N ALA A 176 -14.34 -118.35 -2.84
CA ALA A 176 -14.54 -118.98 -1.53
C ALA A 176 -13.46 -120.04 -1.21
N GLY A 177 -13.02 -120.78 -2.23
CA GLY A 177 -11.90 -121.73 -2.16
C GLY A 177 -10.49 -121.10 -2.16
N GLY A 178 -10.38 -119.76 -2.08
CA GLY A 178 -9.11 -119.04 -1.95
C GLY A 178 -8.34 -118.83 -3.26
N LYS A 179 -8.91 -119.19 -4.42
CA LYS A 179 -8.29 -118.88 -5.73
C LYS A 179 -8.38 -117.39 -6.02
N GLN A 180 -7.33 -116.85 -6.63
CA GLN A 180 -7.26 -115.44 -6.99
C GLN A 180 -7.41 -115.25 -8.50
N ALA A 181 -8.15 -114.22 -8.87
CA ALA A 181 -8.29 -113.78 -10.26
C ALA A 181 -8.32 -112.25 -10.31
N VAL A 182 -8.24 -111.69 -11.51
CA VAL A 182 -8.49 -110.28 -11.77
C VAL A 182 -9.60 -110.19 -12.80
N ALA A 183 -10.68 -109.50 -12.42
CA ALA A 183 -11.72 -109.08 -13.33
C ALA A 183 -11.49 -107.62 -13.67
N GLY A 184 -11.70 -107.23 -14.92
CA GLY A 184 -11.56 -105.84 -15.26
C GLY A 184 -12.20 -105.46 -16.58
N LEU A 185 -12.18 -104.16 -16.82
CA LEU A 185 -12.62 -103.57 -18.07
C LEU A 185 -11.64 -102.49 -18.50
N GLY A 186 -11.37 -102.42 -19.80
CA GLY A 186 -10.62 -101.34 -20.42
C GLY A 186 -11.59 -100.37 -21.08
N LEU A 187 -11.51 -99.09 -20.73
CA LEU A 187 -12.21 -98.01 -21.41
C LEU A 187 -11.26 -97.30 -22.36
N SER A 188 -11.78 -96.82 -23.49
CA SER A 188 -10.99 -95.93 -24.35
C SER A 188 -10.68 -94.62 -23.62
N VAL A 189 -9.41 -94.27 -23.48
CA VAL A 189 -8.98 -92.99 -22.87
C VAL A 189 -9.45 -91.81 -23.70
N ASN A 190 -9.80 -91.99 -24.98
CA ASN A 190 -10.26 -90.90 -25.83
C ASN A 190 -11.49 -90.18 -25.26
N ALA A 191 -12.45 -90.90 -24.67
CA ALA A 191 -13.64 -90.29 -24.09
C ALA A 191 -13.31 -89.42 -22.86
N LEU A 192 -12.47 -89.94 -21.95
CA LEU A 192 -11.99 -89.19 -20.78
C LEU A 192 -11.08 -88.04 -21.20
N ALA A 193 -10.21 -88.25 -22.18
CA ALA A 193 -9.32 -87.25 -22.73
C ALA A 193 -10.10 -86.12 -23.39
N GLU A 194 -11.11 -86.43 -24.19
CA GLU A 194 -11.96 -85.42 -24.82
C GLU A 194 -12.76 -84.62 -23.79
N ALA A 195 -13.28 -85.28 -22.73
CA ALA A 195 -13.91 -84.58 -21.61
C ALA A 195 -12.95 -83.61 -20.91
N VAL A 196 -11.73 -84.06 -20.58
CA VAL A 196 -10.69 -83.23 -19.94
C VAL A 196 -10.26 -82.08 -20.86
N ARG A 197 -10.08 -82.34 -22.17
CA ARG A 197 -9.69 -81.33 -23.18
C ARG A 197 -10.77 -80.25 -23.40
N ASN A 198 -12.03 -80.59 -23.16
CA ASN A 198 -13.15 -79.68 -23.36
C ASN A 198 -13.39 -78.72 -22.19
N TYR A 199 -12.82 -78.97 -21.00
CA TYR A 199 -12.89 -77.96 -19.93
C TYR A 199 -12.05 -76.74 -20.28
N LYS A 200 -12.68 -75.58 -20.13
CA LYS A 200 -12.04 -74.28 -20.31
C LYS A 200 -12.03 -73.54 -18.97
N LEU A 201 -10.89 -73.00 -18.60
CA LEU A 201 -10.77 -72.01 -17.53
C LEU A 201 -10.56 -70.65 -18.16
N GLY A 202 -11.51 -69.72 -17.99
CA GLY A 202 -11.46 -68.44 -18.69
C GLY A 202 -11.70 -68.61 -20.19
N GLN A 203 -10.98 -67.86 -21.03
CA GLN A 203 -11.15 -67.93 -22.49
C GLN A 203 -10.18 -68.92 -23.13
N SER A 204 -8.90 -68.88 -22.75
CA SER A 204 -7.84 -69.72 -23.34
C SER A 204 -7.30 -70.80 -22.39
N GLY A 205 -7.56 -70.68 -21.09
CA GLY A 205 -7.07 -71.62 -20.08
C GLY A 205 -7.69 -73.01 -20.22
N TYR A 206 -6.93 -74.01 -19.79
CA TYR A 206 -7.26 -75.42 -20.01
C TYR A 206 -6.75 -76.29 -18.87
N VAL A 207 -7.21 -77.53 -18.85
CA VAL A 207 -6.80 -78.55 -17.88
C VAL A 207 -6.17 -79.76 -18.56
N PHE A 208 -5.38 -80.50 -17.81
CA PHE A 208 -4.68 -81.69 -18.27
C PHE A 208 -4.38 -82.61 -17.07
N LEU A 209 -4.15 -83.91 -17.32
CA LEU A 209 -3.83 -84.89 -16.29
C LEU A 209 -2.35 -85.27 -16.33
N VAL A 210 -1.74 -85.37 -15.15
CA VAL A 210 -0.33 -85.72 -14.96
C VAL A 210 -0.24 -86.84 -13.92
N ARG A 211 0.57 -87.87 -14.16
CA ARG A 211 0.82 -88.94 -13.18
C ARG A 211 1.60 -88.39 -11.98
N ALA A 212 1.54 -89.06 -10.83
CA ALA A 212 2.31 -88.65 -9.65
C ALA A 212 3.84 -88.52 -9.86
N ASN A 213 4.39 -89.18 -10.89
CA ASN A 213 5.81 -89.07 -11.27
C ASN A 213 6.11 -87.88 -12.21
N GLY A 214 5.11 -87.06 -12.57
CA GLY A 214 5.26 -85.90 -13.45
C GLY A 214 4.99 -86.15 -14.94
N THR A 215 4.73 -87.38 -15.36
CA THR A 215 4.47 -87.70 -16.78
C THR A 215 3.08 -87.23 -17.20
N VAL A 216 2.97 -86.55 -18.33
CA VAL A 216 1.68 -86.08 -18.87
C VAL A 216 0.86 -87.26 -19.40
N LEU A 217 -0.36 -87.43 -18.89
CA LEU A 217 -1.28 -88.50 -19.27
C LEU A 217 -2.34 -88.04 -20.28
N ILE A 218 -2.89 -86.84 -20.09
CA ILE A 218 -3.90 -86.26 -20.98
C ILE A 218 -3.57 -84.79 -21.10
N HIS A 219 -3.46 -84.28 -22.32
CA HIS A 219 -3.23 -82.86 -22.59
C HIS A 219 -4.05 -82.39 -23.80
N ARG A 220 -4.31 -81.09 -23.88
CA ARG A 220 -5.01 -80.45 -25.01
C ARG A 220 -4.31 -80.69 -26.34
N ASP A 221 -3.00 -80.51 -26.37
CA ASP A 221 -2.14 -80.89 -27.48
C ASP A 221 -1.87 -82.41 -27.47
N PRO A 222 -2.33 -83.18 -28.47
CA PRO A 222 -2.09 -84.61 -28.55
C PRO A 222 -0.60 -84.99 -28.60
N LYS A 223 0.28 -84.09 -29.07
CA LYS A 223 1.73 -84.35 -29.17
C LYS A 223 2.41 -84.46 -27.79
N MET A 224 1.79 -83.90 -26.75
CA MET A 224 2.27 -83.95 -25.38
C MET A 224 1.93 -85.28 -24.67
N VAL A 225 1.16 -86.16 -25.33
CA VAL A 225 0.68 -87.43 -24.76
C VAL A 225 1.43 -88.60 -25.41
N ASP A 226 2.76 -88.59 -25.29
CA ASP A 226 3.67 -89.61 -25.85
C ASP A 226 4.40 -90.43 -24.75
N GLY A 227 4.08 -90.17 -23.49
CA GLY A 227 4.71 -90.81 -22.32
C GLY A 227 6.12 -90.30 -22.00
N LYS A 228 6.64 -89.32 -22.75
CA LYS A 228 8.00 -88.76 -22.55
C LYS A 228 7.97 -87.35 -21.94
N HIS A 229 6.90 -86.60 -22.15
CA HIS A 229 6.79 -85.23 -21.65
C HIS A 229 6.54 -85.18 -20.13
N GLN A 230 7.37 -84.40 -19.45
CA GLN A 230 7.31 -84.15 -18.01
C GLN A 230 6.73 -82.77 -17.71
N LEU A 231 5.96 -82.65 -16.63
CA LEU A 231 5.43 -81.37 -16.15
C LEU A 231 6.54 -80.35 -15.88
N ALA A 232 7.66 -80.79 -15.32
CA ALA A 232 8.79 -79.94 -14.97
C ALA A 232 9.56 -79.38 -16.19
N GLU A 233 9.33 -79.92 -17.38
CA GLU A 233 9.99 -79.51 -18.63
C GLU A 233 9.11 -78.59 -19.49
N MET A 234 7.87 -78.33 -19.04
CA MET A 234 6.98 -77.40 -19.73
C MET A 234 7.53 -75.96 -19.68
N HIS A 235 7.27 -75.20 -20.75
CA HIS A 235 7.75 -73.83 -20.88
C HIS A 235 7.31 -72.96 -19.69
N GLY A 236 8.29 -72.44 -18.93
CA GLY A 236 8.06 -71.59 -17.76
C GLY A 236 7.81 -72.34 -16.45
N MET A 237 7.63 -73.66 -16.48
CA MET A 237 7.47 -74.48 -15.29
C MET A 237 8.84 -74.78 -14.67
N THR A 238 9.05 -74.41 -13.41
CA THR A 238 10.29 -74.77 -12.71
C THR A 238 10.16 -76.13 -12.04
N PRO A 239 11.26 -76.91 -11.87
CA PRO A 239 11.21 -78.18 -11.15
C PRO A 239 10.68 -78.05 -9.71
N ALA A 240 10.95 -76.91 -9.05
CA ALA A 240 10.44 -76.62 -7.72
C ALA A 240 8.93 -76.42 -7.69
N LEU A 241 8.39 -75.70 -8.68
CA LEU A 241 6.94 -75.50 -8.83
C LEU A 241 6.24 -76.80 -9.19
N ALA A 242 6.77 -77.57 -10.14
CA ALA A 242 6.23 -78.88 -10.51
C ALA A 242 6.18 -79.83 -9.30
N LYS A 243 7.24 -79.87 -8.47
CA LYS A 243 7.26 -80.67 -7.24
C LYS A 243 6.18 -80.22 -6.24
N ARG A 244 5.94 -78.91 -6.12
CA ARG A 244 4.90 -78.36 -5.24
C ARG A 244 3.50 -78.74 -5.71
N LEU A 245 3.24 -78.60 -7.01
CA LEU A 245 1.97 -78.97 -7.63
C LEU A 245 1.66 -80.47 -7.48
N LEU A 246 2.70 -81.32 -7.46
CA LEU A 246 2.57 -82.79 -7.34
C LEU A 246 2.83 -83.29 -5.91
N GLY A 247 2.67 -82.43 -4.90
CA GLY A 247 3.02 -82.72 -3.49
C GLY A 247 2.01 -83.55 -2.69
N GLY A 248 0.90 -83.97 -3.29
CA GLY A 248 -0.15 -84.77 -2.63
C GLY A 248 -1.23 -83.96 -1.92
N GLU A 249 -1.16 -82.62 -1.95
CA GLU A 249 -2.19 -81.76 -1.35
C GLU A 249 -3.49 -81.77 -2.17
N ALA A 250 -4.61 -81.52 -1.50
CA ALA A 250 -5.93 -81.47 -2.14
C ALA A 250 -6.02 -80.37 -3.19
N PHE A 251 -5.30 -79.25 -2.99
CA PHE A 251 -5.20 -78.16 -3.95
C PHE A 251 -3.94 -77.35 -3.72
N VAL A 252 -3.20 -77.09 -4.80
CA VAL A 252 -2.07 -76.15 -4.81
C VAL A 252 -2.30 -75.17 -5.95
N ALA A 253 -2.11 -73.88 -5.72
CA ALA A 253 -2.08 -72.88 -6.78
C ALA A 253 -0.86 -71.99 -6.67
N ASP A 254 -0.36 -71.57 -7.82
CA ASP A 254 0.76 -70.66 -7.95
C ASP A 254 0.68 -69.93 -9.30
N SER A 255 1.71 -69.15 -9.61
CA SER A 255 1.87 -68.50 -10.91
C SER A 255 3.26 -68.74 -11.48
N PHE A 256 3.36 -68.77 -12.80
CA PHE A 256 4.62 -68.86 -13.51
C PHE A 256 4.55 -68.09 -14.82
N LYS A 257 5.71 -67.78 -15.40
CA LYS A 257 5.80 -67.08 -16.68
C LYS A 257 5.67 -68.06 -17.85
N GLY A 258 4.46 -68.20 -18.38
CA GLY A 258 4.14 -68.99 -19.57
C GLY A 258 4.36 -68.22 -20.88
N ALA A 259 3.94 -68.84 -21.99
CA ALA A 259 4.14 -68.32 -23.35
C ALA A 259 3.43 -66.98 -23.61
N GLU A 260 2.26 -66.76 -22.98
CA GLU A 260 1.44 -65.55 -23.12
C GLU A 260 1.63 -64.57 -21.94
N GLY A 261 2.66 -64.77 -21.11
CA GLY A 261 2.96 -63.96 -19.93
C GLY A 261 2.73 -64.71 -18.62
N GLU A 262 2.52 -63.96 -17.53
CA GLU A 262 2.17 -64.57 -16.24
C GLU A 262 0.92 -65.45 -16.37
N THR A 263 1.03 -66.67 -15.89
CA THR A 263 0.02 -67.73 -16.01
C THR A 263 -0.21 -68.30 -14.62
N LEU A 264 -1.47 -68.34 -14.22
CA LEU A 264 -1.89 -68.98 -12.99
C LEU A 264 -1.99 -70.49 -13.25
N VAL A 265 -1.40 -71.29 -12.37
CA VAL A 265 -1.46 -72.74 -12.40
C VAL A 265 -2.03 -73.26 -11.10
N ALA A 266 -2.82 -74.31 -11.20
CA ALA A 266 -3.36 -74.99 -10.05
C ALA A 266 -3.37 -76.50 -10.28
N SER A 267 -3.13 -77.28 -9.24
CA SER A 267 -3.22 -78.73 -9.27
C SER A 267 -4.13 -79.27 -8.19
N SER A 268 -4.75 -80.42 -8.46
CA SER A 268 -5.52 -81.16 -7.47
C SER A 268 -5.29 -82.66 -7.65
N PHE A 269 -4.96 -83.34 -6.56
CA PHE A 269 -4.70 -84.78 -6.56
C PHE A 269 -6.00 -85.59 -6.71
N ILE A 270 -5.95 -86.63 -7.55
CA ILE A 270 -7.00 -87.62 -7.78
C ILE A 270 -6.48 -88.96 -7.23
N PRO A 271 -6.82 -89.34 -5.99
CA PRO A 271 -6.32 -90.55 -5.35
C PRO A 271 -6.56 -91.83 -6.16
N GLU A 272 -7.75 -91.95 -6.76
CA GLU A 272 -8.22 -93.13 -7.50
C GLU A 272 -7.41 -93.40 -8.77
N LEU A 273 -6.86 -92.35 -9.39
CA LEU A 273 -6.03 -92.43 -10.59
C LEU A 273 -4.53 -92.33 -10.29
N ASN A 274 -4.15 -92.04 -9.04
CA ASN A 274 -2.80 -91.62 -8.66
C ASN A 274 -2.22 -90.55 -9.61
N ALA A 275 -3.07 -89.60 -9.99
CA ALA A 275 -2.80 -88.56 -10.97
C ALA A 275 -3.25 -87.20 -10.43
N TYR A 276 -2.72 -86.14 -11.01
CA TYR A 276 -3.04 -84.76 -10.69
C TYR A 276 -3.76 -84.12 -11.86
N LEU A 277 -4.89 -83.50 -11.58
CA LEU A 277 -5.52 -82.55 -12.50
C LEU A 277 -4.79 -81.22 -12.38
N VAL A 278 -4.13 -80.81 -13.45
CA VAL A 278 -3.45 -79.51 -13.52
C VAL A 278 -4.26 -78.59 -14.42
N ALA A 279 -4.57 -77.41 -13.93
CA ALA A 279 -5.27 -76.35 -14.62
C ALA A 279 -4.34 -75.16 -14.79
N GLN A 280 -4.39 -74.51 -15.95
CA GLN A 280 -3.62 -73.30 -16.20
C GLN A 280 -4.42 -72.27 -16.98
N VAL A 281 -4.28 -70.99 -16.60
CA VAL A 281 -4.99 -69.86 -17.23
C VAL A 281 -4.09 -68.61 -17.20
N PRO A 282 -3.99 -67.83 -18.29
CA PRO A 282 -3.22 -66.58 -18.28
C PRO A 282 -3.75 -65.58 -17.24
N GLU A 283 -2.87 -64.98 -16.44
CA GLU A 283 -3.22 -64.02 -15.38
C GLU A 283 -3.93 -62.78 -15.97
N ALA A 284 -3.51 -62.36 -17.16
CA ALA A 284 -4.11 -61.23 -17.87
C ALA A 284 -5.59 -61.46 -18.21
N GLU A 285 -6.02 -62.68 -18.53
CA GLU A 285 -7.44 -62.94 -18.85
C GLU A 285 -8.35 -62.81 -17.64
N VAL A 286 -7.87 -63.31 -16.49
CA VAL A 286 -8.66 -63.30 -15.25
C VAL A 286 -8.66 -61.91 -14.62
N LEU A 287 -7.52 -61.19 -14.68
CA LEU A 287 -7.39 -59.87 -14.06
C LEU A 287 -7.80 -58.71 -14.97
N ALA A 288 -7.82 -58.85 -16.30
CA ALA A 288 -8.14 -57.72 -17.19
C ALA A 288 -9.54 -57.15 -16.96
N GLY A 289 -10.54 -57.97 -16.68
CA GLY A 289 -11.90 -57.51 -16.37
C GLY A 289 -11.94 -56.67 -15.09
N ILE A 290 -11.19 -57.09 -14.07
CA ILE A 290 -11.12 -56.41 -12.77
C ILE A 290 -10.30 -55.14 -12.86
N ALA A 291 -9.20 -55.15 -13.61
CA ALA A 291 -8.33 -53.99 -13.84
C ALA A 291 -9.06 -52.88 -14.63
N ARG A 292 -9.85 -53.23 -15.65
CA ARG A 292 -10.68 -52.24 -16.37
C ARG A 292 -11.76 -51.63 -15.48
N GLY A 293 -12.40 -52.43 -14.64
CA GLY A 293 -13.37 -51.95 -13.65
C GLY A 293 -12.74 -50.98 -12.65
N ALA A 294 -11.57 -51.32 -12.10
CA ALA A 294 -10.81 -50.47 -11.17
C ALA A 294 -10.32 -49.17 -11.82
N ALA A 295 -9.88 -49.22 -13.08
CA ALA A 295 -9.47 -48.04 -13.82
C ALA A 295 -10.66 -47.09 -14.03
N MET A 296 -11.83 -47.61 -14.41
CA MET A 296 -13.02 -46.79 -14.68
C MET A 296 -13.59 -46.14 -13.41
N THR A 297 -13.62 -46.85 -12.28
CA THR A 297 -14.04 -46.26 -11.00
C THR A 297 -13.05 -45.21 -10.49
N SER A 298 -11.75 -45.43 -10.67
CA SER A 298 -10.72 -44.45 -10.32
C SER A 298 -10.80 -43.18 -11.19
N LEU A 299 -11.17 -43.31 -12.48
CA LEU A 299 -11.38 -42.18 -13.38
C LEU A 299 -12.60 -41.34 -12.96
N ILE A 300 -13.71 -41.98 -12.61
CA ILE A 300 -14.91 -41.28 -12.11
C ILE A 300 -14.61 -40.55 -10.80
N ALA A 301 -13.92 -41.22 -9.87
CA ALA A 301 -13.51 -40.61 -8.61
C ALA A 301 -12.55 -39.41 -8.83
N ALA A 302 -11.63 -39.52 -9.80
CA ALA A 302 -10.73 -38.44 -10.19
C ALA A 302 -11.48 -37.23 -10.78
N ILE A 303 -12.49 -37.45 -11.63
CA ILE A 303 -13.30 -36.38 -12.22
C ILE A 303 -14.12 -35.66 -11.14
N ILE A 304 -14.83 -36.41 -10.28
CA ILE A 304 -15.67 -35.81 -9.23
C ILE A 304 -14.81 -35.10 -8.20
N GLY A 305 -13.77 -35.76 -7.67
CA GLY A 305 -12.86 -35.18 -6.68
C GLY A 305 -12.07 -34.00 -7.25
N GLY A 306 -11.61 -34.10 -8.50
CA GLY A 306 -10.96 -33.02 -9.22
C GLY A 306 -11.88 -31.82 -9.47
N GLY A 307 -13.14 -32.06 -9.85
CA GLY A 307 -14.14 -31.00 -10.05
C GLY A 307 -14.46 -30.24 -8.76
N ILE A 308 -14.68 -30.96 -7.66
CA ILE A 308 -14.90 -30.36 -6.33
C ILE A 308 -13.65 -29.58 -5.89
N GLY A 309 -12.46 -30.17 -6.05
CA GLY A 309 -11.20 -29.52 -5.73
C GLY A 309 -10.98 -28.23 -6.52
N LEU A 310 -11.23 -28.22 -7.83
CA LEU A 310 -11.12 -27.03 -8.68
C LEU A 310 -12.11 -25.94 -8.27
N LEU A 311 -13.36 -26.30 -7.94
CA LEU A 311 -14.36 -25.34 -7.43
C LEU A 311 -13.93 -24.72 -6.10
N ALA A 312 -13.42 -25.54 -5.16
CA ALA A 312 -12.92 -25.05 -3.88
C ALA A 312 -11.71 -24.12 -4.05
N ILE A 313 -10.74 -24.51 -4.88
CA ILE A 313 -9.56 -23.68 -5.20
C ILE A 313 -10.01 -22.35 -5.82
N PHE A 314 -10.96 -22.37 -6.75
CA PHE A 314 -11.49 -21.17 -7.38
C PHE A 314 -12.18 -20.25 -6.37
N ALA A 315 -13.01 -20.79 -5.48
CA ALA A 315 -13.70 -20.02 -4.44
C ALA A 315 -12.70 -19.37 -3.47
N ILE A 316 -11.71 -20.12 -2.98
CA ILE A 316 -10.67 -19.62 -2.07
C ILE A 316 -9.79 -18.57 -2.77
N ALA A 317 -9.31 -18.84 -3.99
CA ALA A 317 -8.50 -17.90 -4.74
C ALA A 317 -9.25 -16.59 -5.03
N ARG A 318 -10.56 -16.66 -5.29
CA ARG A 318 -11.42 -15.47 -5.48
C ARG A 318 -11.63 -14.72 -4.16
N ALA A 319 -11.89 -15.42 -3.05
CA ALA A 319 -12.10 -14.82 -1.74
C ALA A 319 -10.87 -14.05 -1.25
N ILE A 320 -9.66 -14.56 -1.52
CA ILE A 320 -8.41 -13.90 -1.13
C ILE A 320 -8.02 -12.78 -2.10
N ALA A 321 -8.07 -13.02 -3.41
CA ALA A 321 -7.54 -12.07 -4.38
C ALA A 321 -8.44 -10.86 -4.61
N SER A 322 -9.77 -10.99 -4.46
CA SER A 322 -10.71 -9.91 -4.77
C SER A 322 -10.59 -8.71 -3.82
N PRO A 323 -10.52 -8.87 -2.48
CA PRO A 323 -10.36 -7.74 -1.56
C PRO A 323 -9.00 -7.04 -1.73
N VAL A 324 -7.94 -7.80 -1.98
CA VAL A 324 -6.59 -7.26 -2.21
C VAL A 324 -6.54 -6.45 -3.51
N ALA A 325 -7.12 -6.96 -4.60
CA ALA A 325 -7.21 -6.22 -5.86
C ALA A 325 -8.01 -4.93 -5.72
N LYS A 326 -9.10 -4.96 -4.94
CA LYS A 326 -9.92 -3.76 -4.69
C LYS A 326 -9.21 -2.73 -3.82
N ALA A 327 -8.42 -3.17 -2.84
CA ALA A 327 -7.55 -2.27 -2.08
C ALA A 327 -6.52 -1.59 -2.99
N ALA A 328 -5.90 -2.34 -3.91
CA ALA A 328 -4.95 -1.80 -4.88
C ALA A 328 -5.61 -0.79 -5.82
N GLU A 329 -6.78 -1.10 -6.36
CA GLU A 329 -7.56 -0.19 -7.22
C GLU A 329 -7.90 1.12 -6.51
N LEU A 330 -8.36 1.05 -5.25
CA LEU A 330 -8.67 2.24 -4.45
C LEU A 330 -7.42 3.05 -4.09
N LEU A 331 -6.29 2.39 -3.83
CA LEU A 331 -5.02 3.07 -3.60
C LEU A 331 -4.50 3.75 -4.86
N GLU A 332 -4.67 3.13 -6.02
CA GLU A 332 -4.27 3.70 -7.32
C GLU A 332 -5.13 4.91 -7.69
N ASP A 333 -6.43 4.88 -7.39
CA ASP A 333 -7.33 6.04 -7.49
C ASP A 333 -6.81 7.21 -6.63
N ILE A 334 -6.43 6.95 -5.38
CA ILE A 334 -5.83 7.97 -4.48
C ILE A 334 -4.48 8.46 -5.02
N ALA A 335 -3.62 7.56 -5.51
CA ALA A 335 -2.29 7.88 -6.02
C ALA A 335 -2.32 8.70 -7.32
N SER A 336 -3.41 8.62 -8.10
CA SER A 336 -3.59 9.39 -9.33
C SER A 336 -3.74 10.91 -9.10
N GLY A 337 -3.83 11.36 -7.84
CA GLY A 337 -3.84 12.78 -7.48
C GLY A 337 -5.22 13.43 -7.39
N GLY A 338 -6.31 12.66 -7.58
CA GLY A 338 -7.69 13.14 -7.45
C GLY A 338 -8.66 12.12 -6.86
N GLY A 339 -8.14 11.13 -6.12
CA GLY A 339 -8.95 10.00 -5.66
C GLY A 339 -10.08 10.39 -4.71
N ASP A 340 -11.12 9.56 -4.71
CA ASP A 340 -12.29 9.77 -3.86
C ASP A 340 -12.04 9.27 -2.42
N LEU A 341 -11.67 10.18 -1.52
CA LEU A 341 -11.42 9.90 -0.11
C LEU A 341 -12.71 9.66 0.69
N THR A 342 -13.90 9.66 0.06
CA THR A 342 -15.15 9.23 0.69
C THR A 342 -15.34 7.71 0.61
N ARG A 343 -14.60 7.03 -0.28
CA ARG A 343 -14.70 5.58 -0.46
C ARG A 343 -14.14 4.84 0.75
N ARG A 344 -14.80 3.75 1.12
CA ARG A 344 -14.42 2.87 2.23
C ARG A 344 -14.45 1.41 1.77
N MET A 345 -13.52 0.61 2.31
CA MET A 345 -13.57 -0.84 2.17
C MET A 345 -14.47 -1.44 3.26
N PRO A 346 -15.46 -2.28 2.91
CA PRO A 346 -16.29 -2.93 3.91
C PRO A 346 -15.47 -3.96 4.70
N VAL A 347 -15.49 -3.85 6.03
CA VAL A 347 -14.83 -4.81 6.94
C VAL A 347 -15.79 -5.97 7.18
N GLN A 348 -15.65 -7.06 6.42
CA GLN A 348 -16.56 -8.22 6.45
C GLN A 348 -15.99 -9.44 7.19
N SER A 349 -14.70 -9.44 7.51
CA SER A 349 -14.00 -10.56 8.15
C SER A 349 -13.14 -10.06 9.32
N LYS A 350 -12.69 -10.99 10.18
CA LYS A 350 -11.76 -10.75 11.30
C LYS A 350 -10.34 -11.29 11.03
N ASP A 351 -10.07 -11.69 9.80
CA ASP A 351 -8.78 -12.18 9.33
C ASP A 351 -7.90 -11.03 8.80
N GLU A 352 -6.78 -11.37 8.16
CA GLU A 352 -5.84 -10.41 7.58
C GLU A 352 -6.50 -9.51 6.52
N LEU A 353 -7.52 -9.98 5.81
CA LEU A 353 -8.26 -9.18 4.82
C LEU A 353 -9.15 -8.14 5.51
N GLY A 354 -9.76 -8.52 6.63
CA GLY A 354 -10.50 -7.60 7.50
C GLY A 354 -9.60 -6.53 8.11
N ALA A 355 -8.42 -6.93 8.58
CA ALA A 355 -7.39 -6.01 9.10
C ALA A 355 -6.89 -5.06 8.01
N LEU A 356 -6.66 -5.53 6.78
CA LEU A 356 -6.29 -4.69 5.62
C LEU A 356 -7.37 -3.65 5.32
N ALA A 357 -8.65 -4.06 5.27
CA ALA A 357 -9.76 -3.14 5.03
C ALA A 357 -9.88 -2.07 6.14
N ALA A 358 -9.70 -2.46 7.40
CA ALA A 358 -9.71 -1.52 8.53
C ALA A 358 -8.53 -0.53 8.47
N ALA A 359 -7.31 -1.02 8.18
CA ALA A 359 -6.13 -0.19 8.03
C ALA A 359 -6.26 0.79 6.85
N PHE A 360 -6.79 0.33 5.71
CA PHE A 360 -7.10 1.18 4.56
C PHE A 360 -8.09 2.29 4.94
N ASN A 361 -9.18 1.97 5.62
CA ASN A 361 -10.16 2.97 6.05
C ASN A 361 -9.55 4.02 6.99
N LYS A 362 -8.69 3.60 7.92
CA LYS A 362 -7.98 4.52 8.83
C LYS A 362 -7.00 5.41 8.07
N PHE A 363 -6.30 4.87 7.07
CA PHE A 363 -5.42 5.64 6.19
C PHE A 363 -6.21 6.72 5.43
N VAL A 364 -7.32 6.34 4.78
CA VAL A 364 -8.17 7.29 4.05
C VAL A 364 -8.77 8.35 4.98
N GLU A 365 -9.21 7.98 6.18
CA GLU A 365 -9.72 8.92 7.17
C GLU A 365 -8.66 9.93 7.62
N SER A 366 -7.45 9.47 7.91
CA SER A 366 -6.34 10.35 8.29
C SER A 366 -5.91 11.28 7.15
N LEU A 367 -5.92 10.78 5.91
CA LEU A 367 -5.63 11.59 4.73
C LEU A 367 -6.73 12.62 4.50
N ASN A 368 -8.00 12.23 4.52
CA ASN A 368 -9.15 13.15 4.41
C ASN A 368 -9.07 14.28 5.43
N GLY A 369 -8.81 13.96 6.71
CA GLY A 369 -8.66 14.98 7.76
C GLY A 369 -7.47 15.91 7.54
N THR A 370 -6.38 15.41 6.96
CA THR A 370 -5.20 16.24 6.65
C THR A 370 -5.47 17.16 5.47
N ILE A 371 -6.07 16.66 4.39
CA ILE A 371 -6.44 17.47 3.22
C ILE A 371 -7.48 18.53 3.59
N LEU A 372 -8.46 18.20 4.44
CA LEU A 372 -9.42 19.17 4.97
C LEU A 372 -8.72 20.31 5.73
N ARG A 373 -7.79 20.00 6.64
CA ARG A 373 -7.01 21.02 7.36
C ARG A 373 -6.18 21.90 6.43
N VAL A 374 -5.59 21.32 5.38
CA VAL A 374 -4.83 22.09 4.38
C VAL A 374 -5.75 23.02 3.60
N ARG A 375 -6.94 22.55 3.18
CA ARG A 375 -7.94 23.38 2.49
C ARG A 375 -8.41 24.53 3.38
N ASP A 376 -8.75 24.25 4.63
CA ASP A 376 -9.24 25.28 5.56
C ASP A 376 -8.13 26.29 5.88
N SER A 377 -6.88 25.85 6.04
CA SER A 377 -5.73 26.72 6.22
C SER A 377 -5.46 27.58 4.98
N SER A 378 -5.59 27.02 3.78
CA SER A 378 -5.39 27.75 2.53
C SER A 378 -6.45 28.84 2.36
N ARG A 379 -7.72 28.56 2.69
CA ARG A 379 -8.78 29.57 2.71
C ARG A 379 -8.53 30.66 3.73
N ALA A 380 -8.06 30.29 4.92
CA ALA A 380 -7.70 31.26 5.96
C ALA A 380 -6.55 32.17 5.50
N ILE A 381 -5.52 31.61 4.84
CA ILE A 381 -4.43 32.40 4.24
C ILE A 381 -4.98 33.31 3.15
N GLY A 382 -5.83 32.82 2.25
CA GLY A 382 -6.45 33.63 1.20
C GLY A 382 -7.23 34.82 1.76
N ALA A 383 -8.06 34.57 2.78
CA ALA A 383 -8.81 35.64 3.47
C ALA A 383 -7.88 36.65 4.16
N ALA A 384 -6.93 36.18 4.98
CA ALA A 384 -5.98 37.05 5.67
C ALA A 384 -5.12 37.87 4.70
N THR A 385 -4.79 37.31 3.54
CA THR A 385 -4.06 38.01 2.49
C THR A 385 -4.91 39.08 1.82
N GLY A 386 -6.21 38.84 1.65
CA GLY A 386 -7.17 39.85 1.21
C GLY A 386 -7.24 41.02 2.21
N ASP A 387 -7.26 40.73 3.50
CA ASP A 387 -7.21 41.76 4.55
C ASP A 387 -5.90 42.56 4.51
N ILE A 388 -4.76 41.90 4.31
CA ILE A 388 -3.46 42.55 4.13
C ILE A 388 -3.49 43.47 2.90
N ALA A 389 -3.98 43.00 1.76
CA ALA A 389 -4.05 43.80 0.54
C ALA A 389 -4.92 45.06 0.73
N SER A 390 -6.06 44.92 1.41
CA SER A 390 -6.93 46.04 1.79
C SER A 390 -6.24 47.03 2.73
N GLY A 391 -5.62 46.53 3.80
CA GLY A 391 -4.86 47.37 4.73
C GLY A 391 -3.67 48.06 4.07
N ASN A 392 -3.04 47.42 3.09
CA ASN A 392 -1.93 47.99 2.35
C ASN A 392 -2.38 49.09 1.36
N MET A 393 -3.57 48.96 0.76
CA MET A 393 -4.18 50.04 -0.02
C MET A 393 -4.51 51.26 0.85
N ASP A 394 -5.03 51.06 2.06
CA ASP A 394 -5.23 52.16 3.02
C ASP A 394 -3.91 52.82 3.42
N LEU A 395 -2.87 52.02 3.68
CA LEU A 395 -1.53 52.53 3.98
C LEU A 395 -0.94 53.33 2.81
N SER A 396 -1.14 52.88 1.57
CA SER A 396 -0.75 53.61 0.36
C SER A 396 -1.40 54.99 0.31
N ALA A 397 -2.73 55.05 0.46
CA ALA A 397 -3.48 56.30 0.41
C ALA A 397 -3.05 57.27 1.53
N ARG A 398 -2.78 56.75 2.74
CA ARG A 398 -2.26 57.55 3.86
C ARG A 398 -0.84 58.04 3.61
N THR A 399 0.01 57.22 2.98
CA THR A 399 1.40 57.60 2.64
C THR A 399 1.42 58.69 1.57
N GLU A 400 0.57 58.59 0.55
CA GLU A 400 0.37 59.64 -0.46
C GLU A 400 -0.16 60.94 0.16
N GLY A 401 -1.17 60.84 1.03
CA GLY A 401 -1.68 62.00 1.77
C GLY A 401 -0.63 62.64 2.68
N GLN A 402 0.22 61.83 3.31
CA GLN A 402 1.33 62.31 4.14
C GLN A 402 2.41 63.00 3.29
N ALA A 403 2.73 62.48 2.10
CA ALA A 403 3.64 63.14 1.16
C ALA A 403 3.12 64.52 0.75
N SER A 404 1.83 64.63 0.39
CA SER A 404 1.21 65.91 0.05
C SER A 404 1.25 66.91 1.22
N ASN A 405 0.98 66.46 2.45
CA ASN A 405 1.05 67.32 3.63
C ASN A 405 2.50 67.76 3.94
N LEU A 406 3.49 66.91 3.67
CA LEU A 406 4.90 67.23 3.82
C LEU A 406 5.37 68.26 2.78
N GLU A 407 4.90 68.19 1.54
CA GLU A 407 5.14 69.23 0.52
C GLU A 407 4.59 70.59 0.96
N GLU A 408 3.35 70.64 1.44
CA GLU A 408 2.75 71.89 1.94
C GLU A 408 3.50 72.42 3.16
N THR A 409 3.88 71.53 4.08
CA THR A 409 4.68 71.91 5.26
C THR A 409 6.05 72.43 4.85
N ALA A 410 6.73 71.80 3.90
CA ALA A 410 8.03 72.25 3.40
C ALA A 410 7.93 73.65 2.75
N ALA A 411 6.92 73.88 1.93
CA ALA A 411 6.66 75.18 1.33
C ALA A 411 6.38 76.27 2.39
N ALA A 412 5.56 75.95 3.41
CA ALA A 412 5.31 76.86 4.53
C ALA A 412 6.59 77.15 5.34
N MET A 413 7.46 76.15 5.51
CA MET A 413 8.76 76.33 6.18
C MET A 413 9.69 77.23 5.38
N GLU A 414 9.73 77.13 4.05
CA GLU A 414 10.49 78.06 3.20
C GLU A 414 9.98 79.51 3.33
N GLU A 415 8.65 79.71 3.33
CA GLU A 415 8.04 81.02 3.52
C GLU A 415 8.33 81.60 4.91
N LEU A 416 8.25 80.77 5.96
CA LEU A 416 8.61 81.14 7.33
C LEU A 416 10.09 81.51 7.44
N THR A 417 10.98 80.73 6.84
CA THR A 417 12.42 81.00 6.82
C THR A 417 12.70 82.36 6.19
N SER A 418 12.08 82.64 5.04
CA SER A 418 12.18 83.93 4.35
C SER A 418 11.67 85.09 5.22
N THR A 419 10.52 84.90 5.88
CA THR A 419 9.91 85.92 6.75
C THR A 419 10.78 86.23 7.96
N VAL A 420 11.34 85.21 8.62
CA VAL A 420 12.25 85.39 9.78
C VAL A 420 13.56 86.07 9.36
N HIS A 421 14.10 85.71 8.20
CA HIS A 421 15.28 86.38 7.65
C HIS A 421 15.01 87.87 7.37
N ASN A 422 13.87 88.18 6.75
CA ASN A 422 13.43 89.56 6.52
C ASN A 422 13.21 90.33 7.83
N ASN A 423 12.62 89.72 8.86
CA ASN A 423 12.45 90.33 10.17
C ASN A 423 13.79 90.68 10.83
N THR A 424 14.77 89.78 10.73
CA THR A 424 16.13 90.02 11.24
C THR A 424 16.77 91.21 10.54
N ALA A 425 16.75 91.23 9.20
CA ALA A 425 17.29 92.33 8.40
C ALA A 425 16.58 93.67 8.69
N ASN A 426 15.24 93.64 8.82
CA ASN A 426 14.44 94.82 9.15
C ASN A 426 14.75 95.36 10.54
N ALA A 427 14.92 94.48 11.55
CA ALA A 427 15.29 94.87 12.90
C ALA A 427 16.68 95.51 12.94
N GLU A 428 17.67 94.95 12.22
CA GLU A 428 19.00 95.54 12.10
C GLU A 428 18.97 96.91 11.40
N GLN A 429 18.20 97.04 10.32
CA GLN A 429 18.04 98.31 9.61
C GLN A 429 17.33 99.37 10.48
N ALA A 430 16.27 98.98 11.18
CA ALA A 430 15.57 99.84 12.13
C ALA A 430 16.51 100.30 13.25
N ASN A 431 17.35 99.41 13.80
CA ASN A 431 18.32 99.76 14.83
C ASN A 431 19.32 100.83 14.32
N LYS A 432 19.79 100.73 13.07
CA LYS A 432 20.66 101.76 12.45
C LYS A 432 19.95 103.12 12.32
N LEU A 433 18.68 103.12 11.89
CA LEU A 433 17.88 104.35 11.77
C LEU A 433 17.62 105.00 13.13
N VAL A 434 17.31 104.20 14.14
CA VAL A 434 17.10 104.62 15.52
C VAL A 434 18.38 105.23 16.10
N ALA A 435 19.55 104.62 15.89
CA ALA A 435 20.83 105.18 16.29
C ALA A 435 21.11 106.56 15.64
N GLY A 436 20.85 106.71 14.34
CA GLY A 436 20.97 108.01 13.66
C GLY A 436 19.98 109.07 14.17
N THR A 437 18.78 108.66 14.54
CA THR A 437 17.75 109.53 15.12
C THR A 437 18.15 109.99 16.53
N ALA A 438 18.69 109.09 17.35
CA ALA A 438 19.20 109.42 18.70
C ALA A 438 20.32 110.48 18.63
N GLU A 439 21.26 110.32 17.68
CA GLU A 439 22.33 111.28 17.48
C GLU A 439 21.81 112.65 17.02
N SER A 440 20.80 112.66 16.13
CA SER A 440 20.15 113.89 15.68
C SER A 440 19.43 114.62 16.81
N ALA A 441 18.70 113.88 17.66
CA ALA A 441 18.04 114.44 18.85
C ALA A 441 19.05 114.97 19.88
N LYS A 442 20.17 114.25 20.09
CA LYS A 442 21.26 114.69 20.97
C LYS A 442 21.90 116.00 20.49
N ARG A 443 22.17 116.10 19.19
CA ARG A 443 22.62 117.36 18.56
C ARG A 443 21.59 118.48 18.72
N GLY A 444 20.30 118.18 18.51
CA GLY A 444 19.20 119.12 18.71
C GLY A 444 19.16 119.67 20.13
N GLY A 445 19.26 118.79 21.13
CA GLY A 445 19.35 119.17 22.55
C GLY A 445 20.56 120.05 22.85
N ALA A 446 21.73 119.76 22.25
CA ALA A 446 22.92 120.59 22.42
C ALA A 446 22.75 122.00 21.84
N VAL A 447 22.11 122.15 20.66
CA VAL A 447 21.80 123.45 20.06
C VAL A 447 20.82 124.23 20.92
N VAL A 448 19.78 123.58 21.44
CA VAL A 448 18.83 124.21 22.36
C VAL A 448 19.51 124.67 23.65
N GLY A 449 20.44 123.87 24.19
CA GLY A 449 21.27 124.27 25.34
C GLY A 449 22.08 125.54 25.08
N GLN A 450 22.66 125.69 23.87
CA GLN A 450 23.33 126.93 23.48
C GLN A 450 22.36 128.12 23.39
N VAL A 451 21.12 127.91 22.92
CA VAL A 451 20.09 128.95 22.89
C VAL A 451 19.75 129.43 24.30
N VAL A 452 19.55 128.52 25.26
CA VAL A 452 19.28 128.85 26.66
C VAL A 452 20.43 129.68 27.26
N GLU A 453 21.68 129.26 27.02
CA GLU A 453 22.86 130.01 27.47
C GLU A 453 22.90 131.43 26.89
N LYS A 454 22.60 131.59 25.60
CA LYS A 454 22.53 132.92 24.96
C LYS A 454 21.38 133.77 25.49
N MET A 455 20.20 133.18 25.75
CA MET A 455 19.09 133.90 26.38
C MET A 455 19.47 134.41 27.77
N ALA A 456 20.14 133.59 28.59
CA ALA A 456 20.66 134.02 29.89
C ALA A 456 21.67 135.18 29.77
N SER A 457 22.58 135.12 28.80
CA SER A 457 23.52 136.21 28.51
C SER A 457 22.83 137.49 28.05
N ILE A 458 21.75 137.39 27.26
CA ILE A 458 20.94 138.54 26.82
C ILE A 458 20.21 139.14 28.03
N THR A 459 19.57 138.33 28.88
CA THR A 459 18.92 138.79 30.12
C THR A 459 19.91 139.53 31.02
N ALA A 460 21.11 139.00 31.23
CA ALA A 460 22.15 139.67 32.01
C ALA A 460 22.57 141.02 31.40
N SER A 461 22.71 141.08 30.07
CA SER A 461 23.06 142.31 29.35
C SER A 461 21.94 143.35 29.43
N SER A 462 20.69 142.94 29.28
CA SER A 462 19.51 143.81 29.37
C SER A 462 19.32 144.37 30.79
N ASN A 463 19.56 143.57 31.83
CA ASN A 463 19.54 144.04 33.23
C ASN A 463 20.61 145.12 33.45
N LYS A 464 21.82 144.91 32.94
CA LYS A 464 22.90 145.91 33.02
C LYS A 464 22.52 147.22 32.30
N ILE A 465 21.85 147.13 31.15
CA ILE A 465 21.32 148.31 30.45
C ILE A 465 20.26 149.00 31.31
N SER A 466 19.32 148.26 31.91
CA SER A 466 18.30 148.80 32.81
C SER A 466 18.91 149.59 33.98
N ASP A 467 19.98 149.07 34.59
CA ASP A 467 20.74 149.75 35.65
C ASP A 467 21.36 151.06 35.16
N ILE A 468 21.99 151.06 33.97
CA ILE A 468 22.57 152.26 33.35
C ILE A 468 21.49 153.31 33.07
N ILE A 469 20.34 152.90 32.53
CA ILE A 469 19.21 153.80 32.28
C ILE A 469 18.67 154.37 33.60
N GLY A 470 18.65 153.58 34.67
CA GLY A 470 18.34 154.06 36.02
C GLY A 470 19.31 155.15 36.50
N VAL A 471 20.61 155.02 36.22
CA VAL A 471 21.61 156.07 36.50
C VAL A 471 21.35 157.32 35.65
N ILE A 472 21.02 157.17 34.36
CA ILE A 472 20.72 158.30 33.47
C ILE A 472 19.47 159.06 33.92
N ASP A 473 18.41 158.36 34.33
CA ASP A 473 17.22 158.98 34.94
C ASP A 473 17.58 159.75 36.22
N GLY A 474 18.44 159.16 37.06
CA GLY A 474 19.01 159.83 38.24
C GLY A 474 19.80 161.11 37.89
N ILE A 475 20.63 161.08 36.85
CA ILE A 475 21.39 162.24 36.36
C ILE A 475 20.43 163.30 35.80
N ALA A 476 19.40 162.90 35.05
CA ALA A 476 18.39 163.81 34.51
C ALA A 476 17.61 164.49 35.64
N PHE A 477 17.22 163.74 36.67
CA PHE A 477 16.59 164.29 37.88
C PHE A 477 17.51 165.30 38.59
N GLN A 478 18.77 164.95 38.84
CA GLN A 478 19.76 165.86 39.44
C GLN A 478 19.95 167.13 38.60
N THR A 479 20.04 166.99 37.28
CA THR A 479 20.18 168.12 36.33
C THR A 479 18.95 169.02 36.35
N ASN A 480 17.74 168.45 36.44
CA ASN A 480 16.49 169.20 36.58
C ASN A 480 16.45 170.00 37.90
N ILE A 481 16.94 169.45 39.01
CA ILE A 481 17.05 170.16 40.30
C ILE A 481 18.13 171.26 40.23
N LEU A 482 19.29 170.98 39.65
CA LEU A 482 20.36 171.97 39.43
C LEU A 482 19.87 173.14 38.57
N ALA A 483 19.15 172.85 37.48
CA ALA A 483 18.58 173.85 36.59
C ALA A 483 17.48 174.67 37.27
N LEU A 484 16.65 174.04 38.11
CA LEU A 484 15.66 174.75 38.95
C LEU A 484 16.36 175.70 39.93
N ASN A 485 17.37 175.24 40.63
CA ASN A 485 18.16 176.07 41.56
C ASN A 485 18.82 177.25 40.83
N ALA A 486 19.39 177.01 39.65
CA ALA A 486 19.97 178.06 38.82
C ALA A 486 18.93 179.07 38.31
N ALA A 487 17.73 178.60 37.91
CA ALA A 487 16.64 179.48 37.51
C ALA A 487 16.15 180.37 38.66
N VAL A 488 16.09 179.83 39.89
CA VAL A 488 15.77 180.58 41.11
C VAL A 488 16.82 181.65 41.41
N GLU A 489 18.11 181.30 41.34
CA GLU A 489 19.20 182.27 41.59
C GLU A 489 19.29 183.34 40.48
N ALA A 490 19.01 182.96 39.23
CA ALA A 490 18.91 183.91 38.11
C ALA A 490 17.74 184.89 38.28
N ALA A 491 16.58 184.42 38.79
CA ALA A 491 15.47 185.31 39.14
C ALA A 491 15.82 186.26 40.30
N ARG A 492 16.66 185.79 41.24
CA ARG A 492 17.15 186.58 42.39
C ARG A 492 18.10 187.71 41.97
N ALA A 493 18.85 187.54 40.87
CA ALA A 493 19.78 188.53 40.32
C ALA A 493 19.10 189.63 39.45
N GLY A 494 17.77 189.59 39.27
CA GLY A 494 17.02 190.63 38.55
C GLY A 494 17.36 190.72 37.05
N GLU A 495 17.45 191.95 36.50
CA GLU A 495 17.71 192.17 35.06
C GLU A 495 19.05 191.61 34.56
N GLN A 496 20.07 191.52 35.43
CA GLN A 496 21.38 190.95 35.08
C GLN A 496 21.36 189.41 34.91
N GLY A 497 20.35 188.74 35.48
CA GLY A 497 20.18 187.28 35.45
C GLY A 497 19.34 186.74 34.29
N ARG A 498 18.74 187.60 33.47
CA ARG A 498 17.79 187.21 32.40
C ARG A 498 18.35 186.17 31.43
N GLY A 499 19.59 186.34 30.97
CA GLY A 499 20.26 185.38 30.07
C GLY A 499 20.48 184.02 30.73
N PHE A 500 20.88 184.02 32.02
CA PHE A 500 21.05 182.79 32.80
C PHE A 500 19.72 182.08 33.08
N ALA A 501 18.62 182.81 33.30
CA ALA A 501 17.30 182.22 33.50
C ALA A 501 16.80 181.45 32.26
N VAL A 502 17.05 181.97 31.05
CA VAL A 502 16.69 181.28 29.80
C VAL A 502 17.50 179.99 29.63
N VAL A 503 18.82 180.04 29.85
CA VAL A 503 19.68 178.84 29.79
C VAL A 503 19.25 177.82 30.85
N ALA A 504 18.95 178.24 32.07
CA ALA A 504 18.47 177.35 33.13
C ALA A 504 17.12 176.70 32.78
N SER A 505 16.20 177.43 32.13
CA SER A 505 14.93 176.88 31.65
C SER A 505 15.14 175.85 30.52
N GLU A 506 16.05 176.11 29.59
CA GLU A 506 16.37 175.19 28.49
C GLU A 506 17.05 173.91 29.01
N VAL A 507 18.01 174.04 29.95
CA VAL A 507 18.65 172.90 30.62
C VAL A 507 17.61 172.07 31.38
N ARG A 508 16.63 172.73 32.03
CA ARG A 508 15.54 172.04 32.72
C ARG A 508 14.64 171.27 31.75
N ASN A 509 14.28 171.88 30.62
CA ASN A 509 13.48 171.20 29.59
C ASN A 509 14.23 169.98 29.03
N LEU A 510 15.53 170.14 28.73
CA LEU A 510 16.39 169.04 28.27
C LEU A 510 16.48 167.90 29.30
N ALA A 511 16.58 168.24 30.59
CA ALA A 511 16.59 167.27 31.68
C ALA A 511 15.25 166.51 31.78
N GLN A 512 14.11 167.20 31.67
CA GLN A 512 12.79 166.54 31.64
C GLN A 512 12.61 165.64 30.41
N ARG A 513 13.07 166.07 29.23
CA ARG A 513 13.08 165.24 28.02
C ARG A 513 13.98 164.02 28.17
N SER A 514 15.14 164.17 28.81
CA SER A 514 16.08 163.07 29.07
C SER A 514 15.49 162.04 30.04
N ALA A 515 14.79 162.49 31.09
CA ALA A 515 14.09 161.61 32.03
C ALA A 515 12.93 160.85 31.35
N ALA A 516 12.14 161.53 30.51
CA ALA A 516 11.07 160.88 29.74
C ALA A 516 11.61 159.80 28.78
N ALA A 517 12.68 160.11 28.04
CA ALA A 517 13.34 159.15 27.15
C ALA A 517 13.97 157.98 27.93
N ALA A 518 14.60 158.26 29.09
CA ALA A 518 15.14 157.20 29.95
C ALA A 518 14.03 156.26 30.44
N LYS A 519 12.86 156.80 30.84
CA LYS A 519 11.71 155.99 31.25
C LYS A 519 11.19 155.11 30.10
N GLU A 520 11.05 155.65 28.90
CA GLU A 520 10.61 154.90 27.71
C GLU A 520 11.59 153.77 27.35
N ILE A 521 12.90 154.04 27.39
CA ILE A 521 13.92 153.00 27.19
C ILE A 521 13.83 151.94 28.29
N LYS A 522 13.62 152.33 29.54
CA LYS A 522 13.47 151.38 30.66
C LYS A 522 12.27 150.46 30.48
N GLU A 523 11.14 150.99 30.01
CA GLU A 523 9.95 150.20 29.68
C GLU A 523 10.25 149.18 28.57
N LEU A 524 10.87 149.60 27.47
CA LEU A 524 11.27 148.70 26.36
C LEU A 524 12.27 147.61 26.80
N ILE A 525 13.22 147.94 27.67
CA ILE A 525 14.17 146.97 28.22
C ILE A 525 13.47 145.98 29.14
N THR A 526 12.51 146.43 29.95
CA THR A 526 11.72 145.55 30.82
C THR A 526 10.89 144.58 29.99
N GLU A 527 10.25 145.06 28.92
CA GLU A 527 9.52 144.21 27.97
C GLU A 527 10.47 143.19 27.29
N SER A 528 11.64 143.63 26.86
CA SER A 528 12.65 142.75 26.25
C SER A 528 13.14 141.66 27.21
N VAL A 529 13.35 141.98 28.50
CA VAL A 529 13.71 140.99 29.53
C VAL A 529 12.60 139.94 29.68
N GLN A 530 11.34 140.37 29.68
CA GLN A 530 10.20 139.46 29.77
C GLN A 530 10.13 138.53 28.54
N GLN A 531 10.25 139.07 27.32
CA GLN A 531 10.24 138.27 26.09
C GLN A 531 11.39 137.26 26.03
N VAL A 532 12.58 137.64 26.48
CA VAL A 532 13.75 136.73 26.57
C VAL A 532 13.51 135.65 27.63
N ALA A 533 12.90 135.99 28.77
CA ALA A 533 12.57 135.01 29.81
C ALA A 533 11.55 133.97 29.31
N ASP A 534 10.53 134.42 28.58
CA ASP A 534 9.54 133.52 27.98
C ASP A 534 10.15 132.67 26.85
N GLY A 535 11.05 133.24 26.04
CA GLY A 535 11.85 132.51 25.06
C GLY A 535 12.76 131.46 25.72
N GLY A 536 13.36 131.77 26.86
CA GLY A 536 14.14 130.84 27.68
C GLY A 536 13.33 129.65 28.15
N LYS A 537 12.12 129.87 28.69
CA LYS A 537 11.22 128.79 29.11
C LYS A 537 10.81 127.87 27.95
N LEU A 538 10.54 128.43 26.77
CA LEU A 538 10.24 127.65 25.57
C LEU A 538 11.44 126.81 25.12
N ALA A 539 12.65 127.38 25.16
CA ALA A 539 13.88 126.65 24.87
C ALA A 539 14.14 125.52 25.88
N ASP A 540 13.97 125.76 27.18
CA ASP A 540 14.08 124.71 28.20
C ASP A 540 13.08 123.57 27.96
N SER A 541 11.83 123.90 27.64
CA SER A 541 10.78 122.93 27.32
C SER A 541 11.13 122.11 26.06
N ALA A 542 11.67 122.76 25.03
CA ALA A 542 12.16 122.08 23.83
C ALA A 542 13.36 121.17 24.15
N GLY A 543 14.25 121.59 25.05
CA GLY A 543 15.39 120.80 25.52
C GLY A 543 14.96 119.55 26.27
N ALA A 544 13.96 119.67 27.16
CA ALA A 544 13.36 118.54 27.86
C ALA A 544 12.69 117.56 26.88
N ALA A 545 11.93 118.07 25.90
CA ALA A 545 11.32 117.23 24.86
C ALA A 545 12.37 116.46 24.03
N MET A 546 13.53 117.08 23.72
CA MET A 546 14.63 116.37 23.05
C MET A 546 15.22 115.24 23.92
N GLN A 547 15.35 115.43 25.23
CA GLN A 547 15.81 114.36 26.13
C GLN A 547 14.82 113.19 26.19
N ASP A 548 13.52 113.46 26.20
CA ASP A 548 12.50 112.41 26.19
C ASP A 548 12.44 111.65 24.85
N ILE A 549 12.71 112.33 23.73
CA ILE A 549 12.94 111.68 22.43
C ILE A 549 14.14 110.74 22.52
N VAL A 550 15.28 111.18 23.06
CA VAL A 550 16.48 110.32 23.19
C VAL A 550 16.17 109.07 24.01
N LYS A 551 15.49 109.20 25.16
CA LYS A 551 15.07 108.04 25.99
C LYS A 551 14.14 107.09 25.22
N SER A 552 13.15 107.63 24.52
CA SER A 552 12.18 106.83 23.75
C SER A 552 12.87 106.06 22.62
N VAL A 553 13.79 106.71 21.90
CA VAL A 553 14.58 106.10 20.83
C VAL A 553 15.51 105.01 21.38
N GLN A 554 16.11 105.20 22.56
CA GLN A 554 16.90 104.16 23.23
C GLN A 554 16.06 102.93 23.58
N ASN A 555 14.81 103.12 24.05
CA ASN A 555 13.90 102.00 24.30
C ASN A 555 13.55 101.25 23.00
N VAL A 556 13.32 101.96 21.90
CA VAL A 556 13.08 101.32 20.59
C VAL A 556 14.31 100.54 20.12
N ALA A 557 15.54 101.05 20.33
CA ALA A 557 16.76 100.31 20.02
C ALA A 557 16.86 98.98 20.79
N GLY A 558 16.50 99.00 22.09
CA GLY A 558 16.43 97.81 22.92
C GLY A 558 15.43 96.77 22.36
N LEU A 559 14.22 97.21 22.00
CA LEU A 559 13.22 96.34 21.39
C LEU A 559 13.68 95.76 20.04
N MET A 560 14.37 96.54 19.21
CA MET A 560 14.91 96.02 17.94
C MET A 560 15.99 94.95 18.19
N GLN A 561 16.81 95.11 19.22
CA GLN A 561 17.81 94.11 19.60
C GLN A 561 17.15 92.81 20.10
N GLU A 562 16.08 92.91 20.89
CA GLU A 562 15.29 91.75 21.33
C GLU A 562 14.64 91.03 20.14
N ILE A 563 14.06 91.77 19.18
CA ILE A 563 13.47 91.18 17.96
C ILE A 563 14.53 90.46 17.13
N ALA A 564 15.71 91.05 16.94
CA ALA A 564 16.81 90.41 16.20
C ALA A 564 17.26 89.11 16.89
N SER A 565 17.41 89.13 18.22
CA SER A 565 17.77 87.94 18.99
C SER A 565 16.70 86.84 18.91
N ALA A 566 15.42 87.20 19.06
CA ALA A 566 14.30 86.27 18.96
C ALA A 566 14.17 85.69 17.53
N SER A 567 14.40 86.51 16.50
CA SER A 567 14.38 86.05 15.10
C SER A 567 15.53 85.08 14.81
N GLN A 568 16.72 85.32 15.38
CA GLN A 568 17.85 84.39 15.27
C GLN A 568 17.54 83.03 15.93
N GLU A 569 16.90 83.03 17.10
CA GLU A 569 16.45 81.80 17.77
C GLU A 569 15.36 81.08 16.96
N GLN A 570 14.40 81.81 16.39
CA GLN A 570 13.41 81.26 15.47
C GLN A 570 14.05 80.60 14.24
N SER A 571 15.09 81.22 13.67
CA SER A 571 15.83 80.65 12.53
C SER A 571 16.46 79.29 12.90
N LEU A 572 17.07 79.20 14.08
CA LEU A 572 17.65 77.94 14.56
C LEU A 572 16.57 76.87 14.81
N GLY A 573 15.42 77.27 15.35
CA GLY A 573 14.27 76.36 15.53
C GLY A 573 13.71 75.88 14.19
N ILE A 574 13.63 76.77 13.21
CA ILE A 574 13.20 76.44 11.84
C ILE A 574 14.14 75.43 11.18
N ASP A 575 15.46 75.59 11.32
CA ASP A 575 16.44 74.64 10.80
C ASP A 575 16.25 73.23 11.38
N GLN A 576 15.95 73.13 12.68
CA GLN A 576 15.65 71.85 13.33
C GLN A 576 14.35 71.22 12.81
N VAL A 577 13.31 72.04 12.62
CA VAL A 577 12.04 71.56 12.02
C VAL A 577 12.27 71.10 10.59
N ASN A 578 13.08 71.81 9.80
CA ASN A 578 13.40 71.43 8.42
C ASN A 578 14.13 70.06 8.35
N GLN A 579 15.08 69.81 9.26
CA GLN A 579 15.71 68.49 9.40
C GLN A 579 14.68 67.40 9.74
N ALA A 580 13.73 67.68 10.64
CA ALA A 580 12.68 66.72 10.99
C ALA A 580 11.73 66.44 9.80
N VAL A 581 11.37 67.45 9.03
CA VAL A 581 10.56 67.31 7.80
C VAL A 581 11.30 66.46 6.76
N THR A 582 12.61 66.68 6.56
CA THR A 582 13.44 65.87 5.66
C THR A 582 13.50 64.40 6.10
N GLN A 583 13.61 64.14 7.41
CA GLN A 583 13.57 62.78 7.95
C GLN A 583 12.20 62.12 7.78
N MET A 584 11.12 62.88 7.94
CA MET A 584 9.77 62.41 7.68
C MET A 584 9.57 62.08 6.20
N ASP A 585 10.08 62.90 5.28
CA ASP A 585 10.03 62.62 3.84
C ASP A 585 10.74 61.31 3.48
N ASN A 586 11.97 61.10 3.98
CA ASN A 586 12.68 59.84 3.80
C ASN A 586 11.89 58.63 4.31
N THR A 587 11.21 58.77 5.45
CA THR A 587 10.37 57.70 6.02
C THR A 587 9.11 57.47 5.18
N THR A 588 8.49 58.53 4.66
CA THR A 588 7.34 58.46 3.75
C THR A 588 7.71 57.73 2.46
N GLN A 589 8.87 58.02 1.87
CA GLN A 589 9.37 57.31 0.68
C GLN A 589 9.67 55.83 0.99
N GLN A 590 10.25 55.52 2.14
CA GLN A 590 10.44 54.14 2.58
C GLN A 590 9.11 53.41 2.77
N ASN A 591 8.11 54.06 3.34
CA ASN A 591 6.77 53.49 3.49
C ASN A 591 6.14 53.20 2.12
N ALA A 592 6.32 54.08 1.13
CA ALA A 592 5.83 53.83 -0.22
C ALA A 592 6.47 52.58 -0.84
N ALA A 593 7.80 52.41 -0.69
CA ALA A 593 8.49 51.20 -1.15
C ALA A 593 8.01 49.94 -0.40
N LEU A 594 7.83 50.01 0.93
CA LEU A 594 7.31 48.91 1.74
C LEU A 594 5.88 48.54 1.35
N VAL A 595 5.06 49.52 0.99
CA VAL A 595 3.70 49.29 0.49
C VAL A 595 3.75 48.51 -0.83
N GLU A 596 4.63 48.86 -1.77
CA GLU A 596 4.78 48.09 -3.01
C GLU A 596 5.26 46.64 -2.75
N GLU A 597 6.26 46.47 -1.89
CA GLU A 597 6.75 45.14 -1.50
C GLU A 597 5.68 44.29 -0.81
N ALA A 598 4.91 44.89 0.12
CA ALA A 598 3.83 44.22 0.83
C ALA A 598 2.68 43.84 -0.11
N ALA A 599 2.35 44.68 -1.09
CA ALA A 599 1.36 44.36 -2.13
C ALA A 599 1.80 43.15 -2.96
N ALA A 600 3.05 43.12 -3.40
CA ALA A 600 3.62 42.00 -4.14
C ALA A 600 3.64 40.70 -3.31
N ALA A 601 4.04 40.79 -2.04
CA ALA A 601 4.05 39.66 -1.12
C ALA A 601 2.64 39.11 -0.87
N ALA A 602 1.66 40.00 -0.62
CA ALA A 602 0.26 39.61 -0.47
C ALA A 602 -0.26 38.94 -1.75
N GLN A 603 -0.02 39.51 -2.93
CA GLN A 603 -0.42 38.88 -4.19
C GLN A 603 0.17 37.47 -4.35
N SER A 604 1.47 37.30 -4.07
CA SER A 604 2.13 35.99 -4.13
C SER A 604 1.52 34.97 -3.14
N LEU A 605 1.21 35.39 -1.91
CA LEU A 605 0.56 34.54 -0.90
C LEU A 605 -0.86 34.13 -1.35
N SER A 606 -1.61 35.05 -1.93
CA SER A 606 -2.96 34.81 -2.46
C SER A 606 -2.91 33.76 -3.57
N GLU A 607 -1.97 33.88 -4.51
CA GLU A 607 -1.77 32.89 -5.56
C GLU A 607 -1.31 31.53 -5.02
N GLN A 608 -0.45 31.49 -4.00
CA GLN A 608 -0.05 30.22 -3.37
C GLN A 608 -1.22 29.55 -2.65
N ALA A 609 -2.05 30.32 -1.95
CA ALA A 609 -3.27 29.81 -1.31
C ALA A 609 -4.27 29.27 -2.35
N ALA A 610 -4.46 29.98 -3.47
CA ALA A 610 -5.31 29.52 -4.56
C ALA A 610 -4.78 28.23 -5.21
N ARG A 611 -3.46 28.15 -5.48
CA ARG A 611 -2.82 26.93 -5.99
C ARG A 611 -2.97 25.76 -5.03
N LEU A 612 -2.82 25.98 -3.72
CA LEU A 612 -3.06 24.94 -2.72
C LEU A 612 -4.53 24.51 -2.69
N GLU A 613 -5.47 25.45 -2.78
CA GLU A 613 -6.92 25.13 -2.86
C GLU A 613 -7.26 24.33 -4.12
N GLU A 614 -6.64 24.63 -5.26
CA GLU A 614 -6.78 23.86 -6.50
C GLU A 614 -6.27 22.42 -6.34
N VAL A 615 -5.04 22.26 -5.81
CA VAL A 615 -4.42 20.94 -5.61
C VAL A 615 -5.22 20.08 -4.64
N VAL A 616 -5.68 20.63 -3.52
CA VAL A 616 -6.53 19.89 -2.58
C VAL A 616 -7.95 19.70 -3.10
N GLY A 617 -8.42 20.57 -3.98
CA GLY A 617 -9.73 20.51 -4.64
C GLY A 617 -9.87 19.35 -5.61
N LEU A 618 -8.77 18.77 -6.08
CA LEU A 618 -8.76 17.53 -6.87
C LEU A 618 -9.28 16.32 -6.06
N PHE A 619 -9.13 16.33 -4.74
CA PHE A 619 -9.62 15.25 -3.88
C PHE A 619 -11.08 15.44 -3.53
N LYS A 620 -11.87 14.37 -3.63
CA LYS A 620 -13.24 14.36 -3.14
C LYS A 620 -13.26 14.00 -1.65
N LEU A 621 -13.63 14.97 -0.82
CA LEU A 621 -13.56 14.90 0.64
C LEU A 621 -14.94 14.62 1.25
N ASP A 622 -14.97 13.90 2.37
CA ASP A 622 -16.18 13.78 3.19
C ASP A 622 -16.21 14.96 4.17
N ALA A 623 -17.18 15.85 3.99
CA ALA A 623 -17.36 17.05 4.81
C ALA A 623 -17.93 16.75 6.20
N THR A 624 -18.28 15.48 6.48
CA THR A 624 -18.83 15.05 7.76
C THR A 624 -17.74 14.30 8.55
N PRO A 625 -17.11 14.93 9.55
CA PRO A 625 -16.29 14.16 10.48
C PRO A 625 -17.25 13.27 11.25
N LYS A 626 -17.26 11.96 10.96
CA LYS A 626 -17.83 10.98 11.89
C LYS A 626 -16.86 10.86 13.05
N LEU A 627 -16.86 11.86 13.92
CA LEU A 627 -16.27 11.76 15.25
C LEU A 627 -16.91 10.53 15.92
N ARG A 628 -16.10 9.50 16.14
CA ARG A 628 -16.45 8.34 16.95
C ARG A 628 -15.69 8.42 18.26
#